data_AF-A0A2U1KAI8-F1
#
_entry.id   AF-A0A2U1KAI8-F1
#
_cell.length_a   1.000
_cell.length_b   1.000
_cell.length_c   1.000
_cell.angle_alpha   90.00
_cell.angle_beta   90.00
_cell.angle_gamma   90.00
#
_symmetry.space_group_name_H-M   'P 1'
#
loop_
_entity.id
_entity.type
_entity.pdbx_description
1 polymer ?
#
loop_
_entity_poly.entity_id
_entity_poly.type
_entity_poly.pdbx_seq_one_letter_code
_entity_poly.pdbx_strand_id
1 'polypeptide(L)'
;MENSTFKANLDTPLSNLLTTNNGFGNFYNISTGQEIDRVNALALCRGDINPDVCQSCLNDSMVMVRKVCPNSIYVVGWYDYCSLTYSNDTLLGNNEINFVSYGNGSQTTTNVDKFNVALRYFWRSLKHAEAATRAALRKFASGNTTDPDFITIYAIMQCSPDLSKQKN
;
A
#
# COMPACT_ATOMS: atom_id res chain seq x y z
N MET A 1 25.10 -11.12 6.11
CA MET A 1 23.91 -11.92 5.73
C MET A 1 23.85 -12.11 4.21
N GLU A 2 24.94 -12.52 3.55
CA GLU A 2 24.94 -12.65 2.07
C GLU A 2 24.52 -14.04 1.57
N ASN A 3 24.47 -15.05 2.45
CA ASN A 3 24.18 -16.46 2.12
C ASN A 3 23.14 -17.09 3.06
N SER A 4 22.05 -16.38 3.38
CA SER A 4 20.94 -17.01 4.13
C SER A 4 20.00 -17.76 3.18
N THR A 5 19.46 -18.89 3.63
CA THR A 5 18.41 -19.63 2.89
C THR A 5 17.19 -18.72 2.64
N PHE A 6 16.87 -17.80 3.56
CA PHE A 6 15.90 -16.73 3.32
C PHE A 6 16.12 -15.97 2.01
N LYS A 7 17.37 -15.57 1.69
CA LYS A 7 17.67 -14.83 0.45
C LYS A 7 17.46 -15.70 -0.78
N ALA A 8 17.87 -16.97 -0.72
CA ALA A 8 17.60 -17.94 -1.78
C ALA A 8 16.09 -18.16 -1.96
N ASN A 9 15.33 -18.11 -0.86
CA ASN A 9 13.89 -18.25 -0.86
C ASN A 9 13.14 -16.98 -1.26
N LEU A 10 13.78 -15.81 -1.40
CA LEU A 10 13.11 -14.54 -1.72
C LEU A 10 12.73 -14.42 -3.20
N ASP A 11 13.48 -15.06 -4.10
CA ASP A 11 13.27 -14.90 -5.54
C ASP A 11 12.02 -15.61 -6.05
N THR A 12 11.75 -16.81 -5.55
CA THR A 12 10.57 -17.60 -5.89
C THR A 12 9.25 -16.88 -5.55
N PRO A 13 9.00 -16.40 -4.31
CA PRO A 13 7.76 -15.74 -3.95
C PRO A 13 7.56 -14.44 -4.73
N LEU A 14 8.61 -13.62 -4.90
CA LEU A 14 8.45 -12.38 -5.68
C LEU A 14 8.13 -12.66 -7.15
N SER A 15 8.79 -13.65 -7.77
CA SER A 15 8.52 -14.01 -9.17
C SER A 15 7.11 -14.58 -9.39
N ASN A 16 6.56 -15.25 -8.38
CA ASN A 16 5.23 -15.84 -8.43
C ASN A 16 4.13 -14.94 -7.82
N LEU A 17 4.47 -13.78 -7.26
CA LEU A 17 3.51 -12.94 -6.53
C LEU A 17 2.33 -12.52 -7.42
N LEU A 18 2.59 -12.22 -8.69
CA LEU A 18 1.53 -11.83 -9.63
C LEU A 18 0.60 -12.98 -10.02
N THR A 19 1.00 -14.23 -9.81
CA THR A 19 0.16 -15.40 -10.10
C THR A 19 -0.81 -15.72 -8.97
N THR A 20 -0.66 -15.09 -7.79
CA THR A 20 -1.50 -15.35 -6.61
C THR A 20 -2.69 -14.41 -6.49
N ASN A 21 -3.10 -13.76 -7.59
CA ASN A 21 -4.33 -12.98 -7.61
C ASN A 21 -5.52 -13.87 -7.23
N ASN A 22 -5.90 -13.80 -5.97
CA ASN A 22 -6.88 -14.65 -5.30
C ASN A 22 -8.30 -14.05 -5.41
N GLY A 23 -8.54 -13.22 -6.44
CA GLY A 23 -9.82 -12.53 -6.65
C GLY A 23 -9.93 -11.19 -5.92
N PHE A 24 -8.86 -10.73 -5.27
CA PHE A 24 -8.77 -9.40 -4.67
C PHE A 24 -8.15 -8.48 -5.73
N GLY A 25 -8.97 -7.75 -6.47
CA GLY A 25 -8.62 -7.18 -7.78
C GLY A 25 -7.34 -6.34 -7.89
N ASN A 26 -6.71 -5.96 -6.77
CA ASN A 26 -5.45 -5.21 -6.70
C ASN A 26 -4.53 -5.68 -5.54
N PHE A 27 -4.75 -6.85 -4.95
CA PHE A 27 -4.03 -7.32 -3.75
C PHE A 27 -3.49 -8.73 -3.95
N TYR A 28 -2.23 -8.93 -3.57
CA TYR A 28 -1.48 -10.15 -3.82
C TYR A 28 -0.75 -10.54 -2.55
N ASN A 29 -0.69 -11.84 -2.28
CA ASN A 29 0.08 -12.37 -1.16
C ASN A 29 0.62 -13.75 -1.51
N ILE A 30 1.79 -14.07 -0.95
CA ILE A 30 2.42 -15.38 -1.11
C ILE A 30 3.30 -15.66 0.11
N SER A 31 3.40 -16.93 0.48
CA SER A 31 4.31 -17.41 1.52
C SER A 31 5.12 -18.58 0.96
N THR A 32 6.42 -18.62 1.22
CA THR A 32 7.32 -19.69 0.78
C THR A 32 8.37 -19.95 1.85
N GLY A 33 8.85 -21.19 1.96
CA GLY A 33 9.81 -21.59 2.99
C GLY A 33 9.15 -21.93 4.33
N GLN A 34 9.97 -22.19 5.34
CA GLN A 34 9.53 -22.64 6.68
C GLN A 34 10.36 -21.97 7.78
N GLU A 35 9.76 -21.86 8.97
CA GLU A 35 10.40 -21.32 10.17
C GLU A 35 11.15 -19.99 9.93
N ILE A 36 12.44 -19.91 10.24
CA ILE A 36 13.26 -18.71 10.11
C ILE A 36 13.56 -18.31 8.66
N ASP A 37 13.43 -19.26 7.74
CA ASP A 37 13.66 -19.09 6.30
C ASP A 37 12.36 -18.86 5.51
N ARG A 38 11.23 -18.74 6.22
CA ARG A 38 9.95 -18.36 5.63
C ARG A 38 10.04 -16.93 5.10
N VAL A 39 9.53 -16.73 3.90
CA VAL A 39 9.34 -15.43 3.27
C VAL A 39 7.85 -15.25 3.04
N ASN A 40 7.28 -14.20 3.63
CA ASN A 40 5.95 -13.72 3.34
C ASN A 40 6.07 -12.45 2.50
N ALA A 41 5.32 -12.36 1.41
CA ALA A 41 5.23 -11.15 0.60
C ALA A 41 3.77 -10.73 0.42
N LEU A 42 3.54 -9.42 0.44
CA LEU A 42 2.24 -8.77 0.30
C LEU A 42 2.41 -7.59 -0.65
N ALA A 43 1.54 -7.49 -1.65
CA ALA A 43 1.52 -6.37 -2.57
C ALA A 43 0.11 -5.81 -2.71
N LEU A 44 0.03 -4.49 -2.84
CA LEU A 44 -1.22 -3.77 -2.99
C LEU A 44 -1.06 -2.69 -4.06
N CYS A 45 -1.84 -2.80 -5.13
CA CYS A 45 -1.97 -1.76 -6.14
C CYS A 45 -3.00 -0.73 -5.75
N ARG A 46 -2.82 0.50 -6.23
CA ARG A 46 -3.76 1.60 -5.97
C ARG A 46 -5.15 1.26 -6.50
N GLY A 47 -6.20 1.66 -5.79
CA GLY A 47 -7.56 1.22 -6.10
C GLY A 47 -8.11 1.70 -7.45
N ASP A 48 -7.59 2.76 -8.05
CA ASP A 48 -8.12 3.41 -9.26
C ASP A 48 -7.35 3.11 -10.56
N ILE A 49 -6.29 2.29 -10.52
CA ILE A 49 -5.44 2.02 -11.69
C ILE A 49 -5.89 0.78 -12.46
N ASN A 50 -5.45 0.69 -13.71
CA ASN A 50 -5.66 -0.46 -14.57
C ASN A 50 -4.72 -1.63 -14.20
N PRO A 51 -5.10 -2.89 -14.50
CA PRO A 51 -4.30 -4.07 -14.16
C PRO A 51 -2.88 -4.07 -14.75
N ASP A 52 -2.70 -3.55 -15.97
CA ASP A 52 -1.39 -3.44 -16.64
C ASP A 52 -0.45 -2.46 -15.91
N VAL A 53 -0.98 -1.30 -15.50
CA VAL A 53 -0.23 -0.31 -14.69
C VAL A 53 0.16 -0.91 -13.33
N CYS A 54 -0.77 -1.64 -12.70
CA CYS A 54 -0.52 -2.37 -11.47
C CYS A 54 0.62 -3.38 -11.62
N GLN A 55 0.57 -4.24 -12.64
CA GLN A 55 1.59 -5.25 -12.89
C GLN A 55 2.96 -4.62 -13.17
N SER A 56 3.01 -3.55 -13.98
CA SER A 56 4.25 -2.83 -14.25
C SER A 56 4.86 -2.28 -12.95
N CYS A 57 4.07 -1.58 -12.13
CA CYS A 57 4.54 -1.05 -10.85
C CYS A 57 5.08 -2.14 -9.93
N LEU A 58 4.38 -3.28 -9.84
CA LEU A 58 4.81 -4.39 -9.00
C LEU A 58 6.11 -5.02 -9.52
N ASN A 59 6.27 -5.23 -10.83
CA ASN A 59 7.51 -5.72 -11.41
C ASN A 59 8.70 -4.79 -11.10
N ASP A 60 8.52 -3.48 -11.30
CA ASP A 60 9.55 -2.48 -11.00
C ASP A 60 9.89 -2.46 -9.50
N SER A 61 8.86 -2.56 -8.64
CA SER A 61 9.03 -2.59 -7.19
C SER A 61 9.89 -3.76 -6.74
N MET A 62 9.69 -4.96 -7.31
CA MET A 62 10.44 -6.17 -6.99
C MET A 62 11.93 -6.04 -7.37
N VAL A 63 12.25 -5.33 -8.45
CA VAL A 63 13.62 -5.03 -8.84
C VAL A 63 14.24 -4.02 -7.87
N MET A 64 13.50 -2.95 -7.56
CA MET A 64 13.99 -1.84 -6.75
C MET A 64 14.24 -2.25 -5.29
N VAL A 65 13.35 -3.02 -4.66
CA VAL A 65 13.56 -3.47 -3.27
C VAL A 65 14.82 -4.31 -3.12
N ARG A 66 15.14 -5.16 -4.11
CA ARG A 66 16.39 -5.95 -4.11
C ARG A 66 17.61 -5.07 -4.32
N LYS A 67 17.52 -4.05 -5.17
CA LYS A 67 18.63 -3.15 -5.46
C LYS A 67 18.95 -2.22 -4.27
N VAL A 68 17.92 -1.68 -3.62
CA VAL A 68 18.07 -0.71 -2.53
C VAL A 68 18.32 -1.41 -1.19
N CYS A 69 17.69 -2.57 -0.96
CA CYS A 69 17.74 -3.30 0.31
C CYS A 69 18.26 -4.75 0.13
N PRO A 70 19.46 -4.98 -0.42
CA PRO A 70 19.91 -6.29 -0.92
C PRO A 70 20.05 -7.40 0.15
N ASN A 71 20.14 -7.02 1.43
CA ASN A 71 20.33 -7.95 2.55
C ASN A 71 19.28 -7.77 3.66
N SER A 72 18.19 -7.05 3.38
CA SER A 72 17.13 -6.85 4.39
C SER A 72 16.17 -8.03 4.40
N ILE A 73 15.81 -8.48 5.59
CA ILE A 73 14.78 -9.52 5.82
C ILE A 73 13.37 -8.92 5.94
N TYR A 74 13.27 -7.61 6.16
CA TYR A 74 12.03 -6.84 6.22
C TYR A 74 12.14 -5.62 5.31
N VAL A 75 11.22 -5.47 4.37
CA VAL A 75 11.15 -4.28 3.50
C VAL A 75 9.71 -3.88 3.29
N VAL A 76 9.48 -2.57 3.29
CA VAL A 76 8.25 -1.95 2.80
C VAL A 76 8.64 -0.95 1.71
N GLY A 77 8.23 -1.22 0.48
CA GLY A 77 8.37 -0.32 -0.66
C GLY A 77 7.03 0.35 -0.95
N TRP A 78 7.01 1.69 -0.93
CA TRP A 78 5.86 2.51 -1.32
C TRP A 78 6.16 3.24 -2.63
N TYR A 79 5.28 3.08 -3.61
CA TYR A 79 5.35 3.71 -4.93
C TYR A 79 4.00 4.35 -5.26
N ASP A 80 3.96 5.25 -6.24
CA ASP A 80 2.76 6.04 -6.58
C ASP A 80 1.52 5.18 -6.92
N TYR A 81 1.76 3.98 -7.45
CA TYR A 81 0.72 3.08 -7.95
C TYR A 81 0.65 1.74 -7.22
N CYS A 82 1.62 1.40 -6.37
CA CYS A 82 1.63 0.13 -5.67
C CYS A 82 2.53 0.15 -4.43
N SER A 83 2.35 -0.82 -3.55
CA SER A 83 3.29 -1.14 -2.49
C SER A 83 3.64 -2.62 -2.50
N LEU A 84 4.84 -2.91 -1.99
CA LEU A 84 5.37 -4.26 -1.82
C LEU A 84 6.01 -4.36 -0.45
N THR A 85 5.55 -5.30 0.35
CA THR A 85 6.12 -5.64 1.66
C THR A 85 6.58 -7.08 1.64
N TYR A 86 7.77 -7.36 2.18
CA TYR A 86 8.18 -8.73 2.50
C TYR A 86 8.80 -8.82 3.89
N SER A 87 8.61 -9.96 4.56
CA SER A 87 9.16 -10.26 5.88
C SER A 87 9.23 -11.77 6.11
N ASN A 88 10.02 -12.23 7.09
CA ASN A 88 9.84 -13.56 7.68
C ASN A 88 8.66 -13.63 8.68
N ASP A 89 8.21 -12.46 9.15
CA ASP A 89 7.03 -12.32 10.01
C ASP A 89 5.71 -12.43 9.24
N THR A 90 4.64 -12.70 9.99
CA THR A 90 3.28 -12.73 9.46
C THR A 90 2.85 -11.32 9.03
N LEU A 91 2.47 -11.16 7.76
CA LEU A 91 2.05 -9.86 7.21
C LEU A 91 0.52 -9.68 7.20
N LEU A 92 -0.23 -10.75 6.93
CA LEU A 92 -1.69 -10.69 6.82
C LEU A 92 -2.35 -10.42 8.18
N GLY A 93 -3.27 -9.47 8.21
CA GLY A 93 -4.00 -9.07 9.40
C GLY A 93 -3.14 -8.31 10.41
N ASN A 94 -1.90 -7.93 10.05
CA ASN A 94 -1.06 -7.10 10.91
C ASN A 94 -1.64 -5.68 10.97
N ASN A 95 -2.02 -5.24 12.17
CA ASN A 95 -2.62 -3.93 12.41
C ASN A 95 -1.59 -2.91 12.93
N GLU A 96 -0.29 -3.20 12.86
CA GLU A 96 0.75 -2.25 13.23
C GLU A 96 0.67 -0.98 12.37
N ILE A 97 0.53 0.16 13.06
CA ILE A 97 0.44 1.47 12.43
C ILE A 97 1.87 2.01 12.30
N ASN A 98 2.45 1.85 11.11
CA ASN A 98 3.68 2.54 10.74
C ASN A 98 3.33 3.83 9.99
N PHE A 99 3.57 4.98 10.62
CA PHE A 99 3.32 6.28 10.00
C PHE A 99 4.49 6.69 9.12
N VAL A 100 4.25 6.72 7.80
CA VAL A 100 5.20 7.26 6.82
C VAL A 100 4.54 8.46 6.16
N SER A 101 5.21 9.61 6.22
CA SER A 101 4.78 10.82 5.53
C SER A 101 5.85 11.22 4.52
N TYR A 102 5.43 11.42 3.28
CA TYR A 102 6.27 11.94 2.20
C TYR A 102 5.54 13.11 1.56
N GLY A 103 6.22 14.24 1.38
CA GLY A 103 5.61 15.46 0.87
C GLY A 103 6.52 16.15 -0.13
N ASN A 104 6.07 16.22 -1.38
CA ASN A 104 6.69 17.00 -2.46
C ASN A 104 5.70 18.04 -2.99
N GLY A 105 5.13 18.86 -2.09
CA GLY A 105 4.19 19.92 -2.45
C GLY A 105 4.90 21.26 -2.61
N SER A 106 4.71 21.95 -3.73
CA SER A 106 5.14 23.34 -3.93
C SER A 106 4.03 24.36 -3.63
N GLN A 107 2.79 23.90 -3.46
CA GLN A 107 1.65 24.78 -3.22
C GLN A 107 1.53 25.17 -1.74
N THR A 108 1.36 26.46 -1.50
CA THR A 108 1.21 27.03 -0.17
C THR A 108 -0.17 27.68 -0.04
N THR A 109 -0.86 27.45 1.06
CA THR A 109 -2.08 28.18 1.41
C THR A 109 -1.76 29.34 2.34
N THR A 110 -2.41 30.48 2.14
CA THR A 110 -2.34 31.63 3.06
C THR A 110 -3.26 31.46 4.27
N ASN A 111 -4.17 30.48 4.26
CA ASN A 111 -5.13 30.23 5.34
C ASN A 111 -5.15 28.75 5.76
N VAL A 112 -4.12 28.37 6.50
CA VAL A 112 -3.88 27.00 6.98
C VAL A 112 -5.07 26.45 7.77
N ASP A 113 -5.74 27.28 8.57
CA ASP A 113 -6.87 26.84 9.40
C ASP A 113 -8.07 26.42 8.56
N LYS A 114 -8.45 27.23 7.57
CA LYS A 114 -9.55 26.89 6.65
C LYS A 114 -9.23 25.65 5.83
N PHE A 115 -8.00 25.54 5.32
CA PHE A 115 -7.52 24.37 4.61
C PHE A 115 -7.66 23.11 5.49
N ASN A 116 -7.18 23.16 6.73
CA ASN A 116 -7.25 22.05 7.68
C ASN A 116 -8.69 21.68 8.07
N VAL A 117 -9.61 22.65 8.11
CA VAL A 117 -11.04 22.39 8.30
C VAL A 117 -11.61 21.62 7.10
N ALA A 118 -11.39 22.12 5.87
CA ALA A 118 -11.85 21.47 4.65
C ALA A 118 -11.27 20.04 4.51
N LEU A 119 -9.97 19.88 4.73
CA LEU A 119 -9.28 18.60 4.71
C LEU A 119 -9.86 17.61 5.71
N ARG A 120 -10.16 18.03 6.95
CA ARG A 120 -10.73 17.15 7.98
C ARG A 120 -12.11 16.61 7.59
N TYR A 121 -13.00 17.47 7.08
CA TYR A 121 -14.31 17.03 6.61
C TYR A 121 -14.20 16.10 5.41
N PHE A 122 -13.32 16.44 4.47
CA PHE A 122 -13.09 15.63 3.28
C PHE A 122 -12.50 14.25 3.63
N TRP A 123 -11.53 14.19 4.54
CA TRP A 123 -10.96 12.93 5.02
C TRP A 123 -12.00 12.01 5.67
N ARG A 124 -12.93 12.57 6.47
CA ARG A 124 -14.06 11.82 7.03
C ARG A 124 -14.97 11.28 5.94
N SER A 125 -15.29 12.09 4.94
CA SER A 125 -16.10 11.67 3.78
C SER A 125 -15.44 10.50 3.04
N LEU A 126 -14.14 10.59 2.76
CA LEU A 126 -13.39 9.49 2.14
C LEU A 126 -13.37 8.22 3.00
N LYS A 127 -13.23 8.35 4.33
CA LYS A 127 -13.33 7.20 5.26
C LYS A 127 -14.68 6.50 5.14
N HIS A 128 -15.76 7.25 5.04
CA HIS A 128 -17.10 6.66 4.86
C HIS A 128 -17.28 6.03 3.47
N ALA A 129 -16.78 6.68 2.41
CA ALA A 129 -16.85 6.15 1.05
C ALA A 129 -16.02 4.86 0.89
N GLU A 130 -14.77 4.84 1.40
CA GLU A 130 -13.93 3.64 1.45
C GLU A 130 -14.69 2.51 2.15
N ALA A 131 -15.29 2.82 3.31
CA ALA A 131 -15.99 1.85 4.11
C ALA A 131 -17.18 1.22 3.39
N ALA A 132 -17.83 1.93 2.47
CA ALA A 132 -18.90 1.41 1.64
C ALA A 132 -18.40 0.44 0.56
N THR A 133 -17.17 0.62 0.04
CA THR A 133 -16.55 -0.28 -0.94
C THR A 133 -15.97 -1.57 -0.36
N ARG A 134 -16.06 -1.76 0.96
CA ARG A 134 -15.49 -2.92 1.67
C ARG A 134 -16.00 -4.26 1.18
N ALA A 135 -17.26 -4.33 0.75
CA ALA A 135 -17.84 -5.54 0.18
C ALA A 135 -17.28 -5.88 -1.21
N ALA A 136 -16.76 -4.88 -1.93
CA ALA A 136 -16.22 -5.01 -3.28
C ALA A 136 -14.72 -5.37 -3.31
N LEU A 137 -14.12 -5.75 -2.17
CA LEU A 137 -12.70 -6.12 -2.00
C LEU A 137 -11.67 -5.04 -2.38
N ARG A 138 -12.12 -3.87 -2.87
CA ARG A 138 -11.26 -2.81 -3.41
C ARG A 138 -10.94 -1.69 -2.43
N LYS A 139 -11.53 -1.70 -1.21
CA LYS A 139 -11.25 -0.82 -0.04
C LYS A 139 -10.55 0.50 -0.37
N PHE A 140 -11.19 1.31 -1.21
CA PHE A 140 -10.60 2.51 -1.80
C PHE A 140 -11.63 3.60 -1.99
N ALA A 141 -11.22 4.85 -1.75
CA ALA A 141 -11.96 6.03 -2.11
C ALA A 141 -11.00 7.13 -2.58
N SER A 142 -11.48 7.94 -3.51
CA SER A 142 -10.78 9.13 -3.99
C SER A 142 -11.79 10.24 -4.23
N GLY A 143 -11.30 11.47 -4.30
CA GLY A 143 -12.13 12.60 -4.64
C GLY A 143 -11.37 13.91 -4.57
N ASN A 144 -12.14 14.99 -4.58
CA ASN A 144 -11.63 16.31 -4.29
C ASN A 144 -12.65 17.11 -3.46
N THR A 145 -12.14 18.15 -2.81
CA THR A 145 -12.94 19.22 -2.25
C THR A 145 -12.27 20.55 -2.60
N THR A 146 -12.98 21.65 -2.46
CA THR A 146 -12.39 22.98 -2.60
C THR A 146 -12.47 23.68 -1.26
N ASP A 147 -11.35 24.24 -0.80
CA ASP A 147 -11.34 25.05 0.40
C ASP A 147 -11.98 26.44 0.14
N PRO A 148 -12.30 27.22 1.18
CA PRO A 148 -12.95 28.51 1.00
C PRO A 148 -12.10 29.58 0.29
N ASP A 149 -10.80 29.34 0.09
CA ASP A 149 -9.89 30.21 -0.65
C ASP A 149 -9.67 29.68 -2.09
N PHE A 150 -10.58 28.82 -2.56
CA PHE A 150 -10.62 28.23 -3.91
C PHE A 150 -9.45 27.29 -4.23
N ILE A 151 -8.74 26.77 -3.21
CA ILE A 151 -7.72 25.75 -3.41
C ILE A 151 -8.39 24.38 -3.48
N THR A 152 -8.24 23.70 -4.62
CA THR A 152 -8.72 22.32 -4.76
C THR A 152 -7.78 21.34 -4.07
N ILE A 153 -8.34 20.56 -3.14
CA ILE A 153 -7.67 19.51 -2.39
C ILE A 153 -8.05 18.17 -3.00
N TYR A 154 -7.06 17.42 -3.46
CA TYR A 154 -7.24 16.04 -3.95
C TYR A 154 -6.75 15.06 -2.88
N ALA A 155 -7.46 13.96 -2.69
CA ALA A 155 -7.00 12.92 -1.78
C ALA A 155 -7.48 11.53 -2.21
N ILE A 156 -6.72 10.53 -1.77
CA ILE A 156 -7.02 9.12 -1.86
C ILE A 156 -7.00 8.51 -0.46
N MET A 157 -7.84 7.52 -0.23
CA MET A 157 -7.84 6.69 0.97
C MET A 157 -7.92 5.23 0.56
N GLN A 158 -7.01 4.42 1.08
CA GLN A 158 -6.95 3.01 0.74
C GLN A 158 -6.56 2.19 1.97
N CYS A 159 -7.25 1.06 2.15
CA CYS A 159 -6.92 0.07 3.17
C CYS A 159 -6.54 -1.25 2.51
N SER A 160 -5.63 -2.00 3.15
CA SER A 160 -5.33 -3.34 2.69
C SER A 160 -6.54 -4.28 2.88
N PRO A 161 -6.90 -5.12 1.89
CA PRO A 161 -8.07 -5.99 1.97
C PRO A 161 -8.08 -6.99 3.13
N ASP A 162 -6.93 -7.42 3.63
CA ASP A 162 -6.77 -8.36 4.73
C ASP A 162 -7.09 -7.77 6.13
N LEU A 163 -7.12 -6.44 6.27
CA LEU A 163 -7.40 -5.80 7.56
C LEU A 163 -8.89 -5.92 7.93
N SER A 164 -9.16 -6.47 9.12
CA SER A 164 -10.52 -6.49 9.68
C SER A 164 -10.91 -5.12 10.27
N LYS A 165 -12.19 -4.93 10.61
CA LYS A 165 -12.63 -3.69 11.27
C LYS A 165 -11.94 -3.55 12.63
N GLN A 166 -11.08 -2.56 12.82
CA GLN A 166 -10.90 -2.00 14.15
C GLN A 166 -12.15 -1.17 14.50
N LYS A 167 -12.82 -1.54 15.59
CA LYS A 167 -13.88 -0.74 16.21
C LYS A 167 -13.23 0.47 16.88
N ASN A 168 -13.03 1.56 16.14
CA ASN A 168 -12.75 2.88 16.71
C ASN A 168 -13.71 3.90 16.10
#